data_AF-A0AAW0GVI7-F1
#
_entry.id   AF-A0AAW0GVI7-F1
#
_cell.length_a   1.000
_cell.length_b   1.000
_cell.length_c   1.000
_cell.angle_alpha   90.00
_cell.angle_beta   90.00
_cell.angle_gamma   90.00
#
_symmetry.space_group_name_H-M   'P 1'
#
loop_
_entity.id
_entity.type
_entity.pdbx_description
1 polymer ?
#
loop_
_entity_poly.entity_id
_entity_poly.type
_entity_poly.pdbx_seq_one_letter_code
_entity_poly.pdbx_strand_id
1 'polypeptide(L)'
;MIDLEFNSHSQNPLQQSPPSIGGGLIDYFVFTIDKKYRRASTLEHNLKTLITHGVPIRGLCVIEAKTTSILLRHHIGRAVAEMHACGLHLGYTTIRGALTNGKSWIFLILTLDEKGGGGVWSASRHFDVHHDHHPTTNMEKVNEDSVNIIVGILAYWAEHCVESLTDDDWFEKTEDN
;
A
#
# COMPACT_ATOMS: atom_id res chain seq x y z
N MET A 1 39.19 -20.17 58.80
CA MET A 1 39.26 -21.53 58.26
C MET A 1 37.83 -21.93 57.95
N ILE A 2 37.59 -22.35 56.70
CA ILE A 2 36.40 -22.98 56.09
C ILE A 2 36.23 -22.39 54.67
N ASP A 3 36.90 -23.09 53.77
CA ASP A 3 36.51 -23.61 52.45
C ASP A 3 35.89 -22.71 51.38
N LEU A 4 36.72 -22.53 50.34
CA LEU A 4 36.37 -22.34 48.95
C LEU A 4 35.79 -23.65 48.38
N GLU A 5 34.57 -23.61 47.85
CA GLU A 5 34.19 -24.48 46.71
C GLU A 5 33.67 -23.63 45.56
N PHE A 6 34.34 -23.79 44.43
CA PHE A 6 33.99 -23.25 43.12
C PHE A 6 33.05 -24.24 42.42
N ASN A 7 31.85 -23.80 42.04
CA ASN A 7 31.05 -24.38 40.96
C ASN A 7 30.06 -23.30 40.51
N SER A 8 30.33 -22.47 39.49
CA SER A 8 30.43 -22.71 38.05
C SER A 8 29.08 -23.03 37.36
N HIS A 9 28.67 -22.10 36.49
CA HIS A 9 27.68 -22.22 35.39
C HIS A 9 26.21 -22.41 35.81
N SER A 10 25.21 -21.73 35.27
CA SER A 10 25.07 -20.75 34.21
C SER A 10 23.68 -20.15 34.44
N GLN A 11 23.54 -18.83 34.42
CA GLN A 11 22.22 -18.22 34.37
C GLN A 11 21.53 -18.71 33.09
N ASN A 12 20.36 -19.33 33.20
CA ASN A 12 19.49 -19.54 32.04
C ASN A 12 19.01 -18.15 31.60
N PRO A 13 19.40 -17.65 30.41
CA PRO A 13 18.80 -16.45 29.90
C PRO A 13 17.36 -16.78 29.54
N LEU A 14 16.42 -15.99 30.06
CA LEU A 14 15.08 -15.85 29.50
C LEU A 14 15.26 -15.70 27.99
N GLN A 15 14.86 -16.73 27.25
CA GLN A 15 14.83 -16.72 25.80
C GLN A 15 13.74 -15.72 25.40
N GLN A 16 14.13 -14.44 25.41
CA GLN A 16 13.37 -13.38 24.78
C GLN A 16 13.27 -13.79 23.32
N SER A 17 12.06 -14.10 22.88
CA SER A 17 11.72 -14.07 21.46
C SER A 17 12.35 -12.79 20.89
N PRO A 18 13.06 -12.86 19.74
CA PRO A 18 13.61 -11.66 19.14
C PRO A 18 12.48 -10.62 19.06
N PRO A 19 12.75 -9.34 19.38
CA PRO A 19 11.75 -8.31 19.20
C PRO A 19 11.26 -8.45 17.77
N SER A 20 9.98 -8.78 17.59
CA SER A 20 9.33 -8.62 16.31
C SER A 20 9.60 -7.18 15.95
N ILE A 21 10.44 -6.96 14.93
CA ILE A 21 10.64 -5.64 14.37
C ILE A 21 9.27 -5.29 13.78
N GLY A 22 8.44 -4.66 14.61
CA GLY A 22 7.29 -3.90 14.18
C GLY A 22 7.86 -2.73 13.43
N GLY A 23 8.19 -2.94 12.15
CA GLY A 23 8.43 -1.86 11.22
C GLY A 23 7.19 -0.99 11.24
N GLY A 24 7.34 0.26 11.66
CA GLY A 24 6.25 1.23 11.66
C GLY A 24 5.66 1.30 10.25
N LEU A 25 4.39 0.90 10.15
CA LEU A 25 3.67 0.75 8.88
C LEU A 25 3.26 2.15 8.39
N ILE A 26 3.80 2.55 7.25
CA ILE A 26 3.61 3.87 6.64
C ILE A 26 2.56 3.72 5.53
N ASP A 27 1.43 4.41 5.66
CA ASP A 27 0.54 4.65 4.52
C ASP A 27 1.34 5.52 3.52
N TYR A 28 1.56 5.03 2.29
CA TYR A 28 2.42 5.71 1.31
C TYR A 28 1.62 6.22 0.12
N PHE A 29 1.93 7.45 -0.30
CA PHE A 29 1.39 8.04 -1.51
C PHE A 29 2.42 7.87 -2.63
N VAL A 30 2.08 7.09 -3.65
CA VAL A 30 2.93 6.95 -4.84
C VAL A 30 2.55 8.07 -5.80
N PHE A 31 3.51 8.89 -6.23
CA PHE A 31 3.21 9.95 -7.18
C PHE A 31 4.26 10.09 -8.27
N THR A 32 3.80 10.52 -9.44
CA THR A 32 4.62 10.88 -10.59
C THR A 32 4.67 12.40 -10.73
N ILE A 33 5.81 12.89 -11.19
CA ILE A 33 6.05 14.30 -11.50
C ILE A 33 6.59 14.37 -12.92
N ASP A 34 5.99 15.22 -13.75
CA ASP A 34 6.48 15.49 -15.10
C ASP A 34 7.94 15.95 -15.03
N LYS A 35 8.78 15.40 -15.91
CA LYS A 35 10.22 15.67 -16.01
C LYS A 35 10.54 17.17 -16.05
N LYS A 36 9.65 18.01 -16.59
CA LYS A 36 9.83 19.47 -16.61
C LYS A 36 9.87 20.10 -15.20
N TYR A 37 9.25 19.48 -14.20
CA TYR A 37 9.27 19.93 -12.81
C TYR A 37 10.31 19.21 -11.94
N ARG A 38 11.17 18.35 -12.53
CA ARG A 38 12.17 17.57 -11.80
C ARG A 38 13.07 18.44 -10.90
N ARG A 39 13.45 19.64 -11.35
CA ARG A 39 14.28 20.55 -10.53
C ARG A 39 13.54 21.06 -9.30
N ALA A 40 12.25 21.36 -9.42
CA ALA A 40 11.43 21.78 -8.29
C ALA A 40 11.25 20.63 -7.28
N SER A 41 11.03 19.40 -7.75
CA SER A 41 10.88 18.23 -6.86
C SER A 41 12.17 17.76 -6.18
N THR A 42 13.34 18.05 -6.75
CA THR A 42 14.63 17.70 -6.13
C THR A 42 15.05 18.73 -5.08
N LEU A 43 14.64 19.99 -5.22
CA LEU A 43 14.85 21.01 -4.18
C LEU A 43 13.82 20.89 -3.06
N GLU A 44 12.55 20.70 -3.41
CA GLU A 44 11.45 20.66 -2.45
C GLU A 44 11.09 19.23 -2.09
N HIS A 45 11.46 18.82 -0.86
CA HIS A 45 11.17 17.48 -0.33
C HIS A 45 9.75 17.37 0.25
N ASN A 46 8.97 18.45 0.19
CA ASN A 46 7.65 18.54 0.79
C ASN A 46 6.55 18.63 -0.29
N LEU A 47 5.67 17.63 -0.31
CA LEU A 47 4.49 17.56 -1.17
C LEU A 47 3.64 18.83 -1.11
N LYS A 48 3.43 19.40 0.08
CA LYS A 48 2.66 20.63 0.25
C LYS A 48 3.30 21.81 -0.48
N THR A 49 4.63 21.90 -0.47
CA THR A 49 5.34 22.95 -1.19
C THR A 49 5.18 22.76 -2.69
N LEU A 50 5.29 21.54 -3.21
CA LEU A 50 5.08 21.23 -4.63
C LEU A 50 3.66 21.60 -5.09
N ILE A 51 2.64 21.24 -4.30
CA ILE A 51 1.24 21.60 -4.56
C ILE A 51 1.07 23.13 -4.57
N THR A 52 1.64 23.82 -3.59
CA THR A 52 1.54 25.30 -3.46
C THR A 52 2.19 26.01 -4.65
N HIS A 53 3.25 25.44 -5.23
CA HIS A 53 3.91 25.96 -6.42
C HIS A 53 3.24 25.54 -7.73
N GLY A 54 2.05 24.91 -7.66
CA GLY A 54 1.30 24.50 -8.84
C GLY A 54 1.95 23.37 -9.62
N VAL A 55 2.83 22.57 -8.99
CA VAL A 55 3.35 21.35 -9.61
C VAL A 55 2.19 20.34 -9.63
N PRO A 56 1.72 19.91 -10.82
CA PRO A 56 0.70 18.90 -10.91
C PRO A 56 1.29 17.59 -10.39
N ILE A 57 0.80 17.19 -9.22
CA ILE A 57 1.04 15.86 -8.69
C ILE A 57 0.07 14.92 -9.41
N ARG A 58 0.48 13.68 -9.59
CA ARG A 58 -0.35 12.58 -10.07
C ARG A 58 -0.02 11.41 -9.18
N GLY A 59 -0.98 10.87 -8.43
CA GLY A 59 -0.62 9.81 -7.52
C GLY A 59 -1.76 8.94 -7.04
N LEU A 60 -1.34 7.81 -6.47
CA LEU A 60 -2.17 6.76 -5.92
C LEU A 60 -2.02 6.73 -4.41
N CYS A 61 -3.15 6.54 -3.73
CA CYS A 61 -3.14 6.26 -2.30
C CYS A 61 -2.87 4.77 -2.10
N VAL A 62 -1.78 4.39 -1.44
CA VAL A 62 -1.57 3.01 -1.01
C VAL A 62 -1.62 2.95 0.51
N ILE A 63 -2.61 2.22 1.00
CA ILE A 63 -3.02 2.21 2.40
C ILE A 63 -2.74 0.83 2.95
N GLU A 64 -2.02 0.78 4.07
CA GLU A 64 -1.65 -0.47 4.69
C GLU A 64 -2.61 -0.82 5.84
N ALA A 65 -3.15 -2.03 5.80
CA ALA A 65 -3.91 -2.59 6.90
C ALA A 65 -2.97 -2.81 8.09
N LYS A 66 -3.26 -2.11 9.19
CA LYS A 66 -2.39 -2.03 10.37
C LYS A 66 -2.29 -3.33 11.19
N THR A 67 -2.78 -4.46 10.68
CA THR A 67 -2.59 -5.80 11.25
C THR A 67 -2.66 -6.84 10.14
N THR A 68 -1.76 -7.83 10.14
CA THR A 68 -1.77 -8.93 9.15
C THR A 68 -2.81 -10.01 9.45
N SER A 69 -3.43 -10.00 10.65
CA SER A 69 -4.39 -11.01 11.10
C SER A 69 -5.86 -10.64 10.87
N ILE A 70 -6.15 -9.38 10.53
CA ILE A 70 -7.51 -8.92 10.23
C ILE A 70 -7.74 -8.96 8.72
N LEU A 71 -8.94 -9.41 8.33
CA LEU A 71 -9.36 -9.46 6.93
C LEU A 71 -9.32 -8.07 6.30
N LEU A 72 -8.67 -7.97 5.15
CA LEU A 72 -8.41 -6.71 4.45
C LEU A 72 -9.70 -5.90 4.21
N ARG A 73 -10.82 -6.58 3.93
CA ARG A 73 -12.14 -5.96 3.76
C ARG A 73 -12.61 -5.10 4.94
N HIS A 74 -12.19 -5.40 6.17
CA HIS A 74 -12.56 -4.61 7.35
C HIS A 74 -11.84 -3.25 7.40
N HIS A 75 -10.79 -3.08 6.58
CA HIS A 75 -10.05 -1.82 6.46
C HIS A 75 -10.51 -0.95 5.30
N ILE A 76 -11.45 -1.42 4.45
CA ILE A 76 -11.94 -0.64 3.29
C ILE A 76 -12.53 0.70 3.73
N GLY A 77 -13.37 0.73 4.76
CA GLY A 77 -13.98 1.99 5.22
C GLY A 77 -12.94 3.04 5.64
N ARG A 78 -11.86 2.61 6.32
CA ARG A 78 -10.73 3.48 6.64
C ARG A 78 -9.98 3.91 5.38
N ALA A 79 -9.72 2.97 4.47
CA ALA A 79 -9.00 3.26 3.24
C ALA A 79 -9.74 4.30 2.38
N VAL A 80 -11.05 4.15 2.23
CA VAL A 80 -11.92 5.12 1.54
C VAL A 80 -11.91 6.49 2.22
N ALA A 81 -11.93 6.54 3.56
CA ALA A 81 -11.86 7.81 4.29
C ALA A 81 -10.52 8.54 4.10
N GLU A 82 -9.42 7.80 4.06
CA GLU A 82 -8.08 8.36 3.79
C GLU A 82 -7.95 8.80 2.32
N MET A 83 -8.44 8.01 1.37
CA MET A 83 -8.54 8.42 -0.03
C MET A 83 -9.37 9.70 -0.17
N HIS A 84 -10.52 9.79 0.49
CA HIS A 84 -11.37 10.99 0.49
C HIS A 84 -10.60 12.24 0.94
N ALA A 85 -9.89 12.14 2.07
CA ALA A 85 -9.05 13.23 2.56
C ALA A 85 -7.96 13.63 1.55
N CYS A 86 -7.32 12.66 0.89
CA CYS A 86 -6.34 12.92 -0.17
C CYS A 86 -6.97 13.66 -1.37
N GLY A 87 -8.16 13.24 -1.82
CA GLY A 87 -8.85 13.87 -2.95
C GLY A 87 -9.22 15.32 -2.68
N LEU A 88 -9.74 15.61 -1.49
CA LEU A 88 -10.02 16.97 -1.06
C LEU A 88 -8.75 17.82 -1.01
N HIS A 89 -7.64 17.27 -0.53
CA HIS A 89 -6.38 17.99 -0.43
C HIS A 89 -5.74 18.28 -1.79
N LEU A 90 -5.88 17.35 -2.75
CA LEU A 90 -5.28 17.44 -4.08
C LEU A 90 -6.23 18.04 -5.13
N GLY A 91 -7.51 18.25 -4.80
CA GLY A 91 -8.53 18.73 -5.72
C GLY A 91 -8.91 17.70 -6.79
N TYR A 92 -8.78 16.41 -6.50
CA TYR A 92 -9.17 15.35 -7.43
C TYR A 92 -10.59 14.88 -7.15
N THR A 93 -11.39 14.76 -8.21
CA THR A 93 -12.75 14.21 -8.14
C THR A 93 -12.76 12.68 -8.27
N THR A 94 -11.72 12.08 -8.83
CA THR A 94 -11.55 10.62 -8.93
C THR A 94 -10.19 10.24 -8.39
N ILE A 95 -10.17 9.22 -7.54
CA ILE A 95 -8.98 8.77 -6.84
C ILE A 95 -8.87 7.26 -7.01
N ARG A 96 -7.72 6.83 -7.49
CA ARG A 96 -7.33 5.43 -7.55
C ARG A 96 -6.44 5.13 -6.35
N GLY A 97 -6.64 3.98 -5.72
CA GLY A 97 -5.87 3.59 -4.55
C GLY A 97 -5.85 2.09 -4.31
N ALA A 98 -4.95 1.64 -3.46
CA ALA A 98 -4.82 0.25 -3.08
C ALA A 98 -4.83 0.11 -1.58
N LEU A 99 -5.47 -0.94 -1.10
CA LEU A 99 -5.44 -1.38 0.29
C LEU A 99 -4.69 -2.70 0.34
N THR A 100 -3.67 -2.81 1.19
CA THR A 100 -2.82 -4.02 1.27
C THR A 100 -2.46 -4.39 2.70
N ASN A 101 -2.21 -5.67 2.96
CA ASN A 101 -1.54 -6.15 4.18
C ASN A 101 -0.16 -6.78 3.87
N GLY A 102 0.41 -6.47 2.71
CA GLY A 102 1.64 -7.04 2.18
C GLY A 102 1.47 -8.40 1.50
N LYS A 103 0.38 -9.14 1.79
CA LYS A 103 0.09 -10.46 1.19
C LYS A 103 -1.11 -10.47 0.26
N SER A 104 -2.06 -9.58 0.48
CA SER A 104 -3.29 -9.46 -0.29
C SER A 104 -3.53 -8.00 -0.60
N TRP A 105 -4.13 -7.73 -1.75
CA TRP A 105 -4.38 -6.39 -2.26
C TRP A 105 -5.84 -6.27 -2.69
N ILE A 106 -6.45 -5.14 -2.36
CA ILE A 106 -7.74 -4.69 -2.88
C ILE A 106 -7.50 -3.33 -3.53
N PHE A 107 -7.86 -3.21 -4.79
CA PHE A 107 -7.80 -1.93 -5.48
C PHE A 107 -9.14 -1.22 -5.36
N LEU A 108 -9.08 0.09 -5.18
CA LEU A 108 -10.19 0.96 -4.82
C LEU A 108 -10.25 2.14 -5.78
N ILE A 109 -11.46 2.47 -6.21
CA ILE A 109 -11.76 3.72 -6.91
C ILE A 109 -12.72 4.50 -6.02
N LEU A 110 -12.43 5.77 -5.78
CA LEU A 110 -13.32 6.71 -5.11
C LEU A 110 -13.62 7.88 -6.04
N THR A 111 -14.90 8.12 -6.31
CA THR A 111 -15.38 9.31 -7.02
C THR A 111 -16.09 10.23 -6.03
N LEU A 112 -15.54 11.42 -5.82
CA LEU A 112 -16.10 12.46 -4.96
C LEU A 112 -17.22 13.20 -5.69
N ASP A 113 -18.21 13.67 -4.93
CA ASP A 113 -19.16 14.64 -5.46
C ASP A 113 -18.47 15.99 -5.77
N GLU A 114 -19.09 16.82 -6.62
CA GLU A 114 -18.54 18.11 -7.04
C GLU A 114 -18.26 19.08 -5.88
N LYS A 115 -18.86 18.85 -4.70
CA LYS A 115 -18.74 19.68 -3.51
C LYS A 115 -17.79 19.08 -2.46
N GLY A 116 -17.22 17.90 -2.70
CA GLY A 116 -16.40 17.14 -1.77
C GLY A 116 -17.13 16.63 -0.52
N GLY A 117 -18.47 16.70 -0.46
CA GLY A 117 -19.27 16.37 0.73
C GLY A 117 -19.37 14.87 1.00
N GLY A 118 -19.23 14.07 -0.04
CA GLY A 118 -19.25 12.61 -0.04
C GLY A 118 -18.72 12.05 -1.35
N GLY A 119 -19.03 10.78 -1.61
CA GLY A 119 -18.59 10.09 -2.82
C GLY A 119 -19.12 8.67 -2.91
N VAL A 120 -18.88 8.05 -4.06
CA VAL A 120 -19.13 6.63 -4.31
C VAL A 120 -17.81 5.91 -4.50
N TRP A 121 -17.72 4.67 -4.01
CA TRP A 121 -16.52 3.86 -4.16
C TRP A 121 -16.84 2.48 -4.71
N SER A 122 -15.87 1.91 -5.40
CA SER A 122 -15.85 0.52 -5.85
C SER A 122 -14.56 -0.16 -5.40
N ALA A 123 -14.60 -1.48 -5.29
CA ALA A 123 -13.46 -2.30 -4.92
C ALA A 123 -13.33 -3.48 -5.87
N SER A 124 -12.08 -3.87 -6.14
CA SER A 124 -11.78 -5.12 -6.82
C SER A 124 -12.03 -6.33 -5.93
N ARG A 125 -12.01 -7.52 -6.54
CA ARG A 125 -11.68 -8.76 -5.82
C ARG A 125 -10.27 -8.69 -5.20
N HIS A 126 -9.97 -9.66 -4.36
CA HIS A 126 -8.64 -9.80 -3.76
C HIS A 126 -7.62 -10.24 -4.81
N PHE A 127 -6.44 -9.63 -4.77
CA PHE A 127 -5.25 -10.08 -5.46
C PHE A 127 -4.24 -10.56 -4.42
N ASP A 128 -4.07 -11.87 -4.32
CA ASP A 128 -3.18 -12.48 -3.35
C ASP A 128 -1.78 -12.68 -3.95
N VAL A 129 -0.76 -12.38 -3.15
CA VAL A 129 0.63 -12.73 -3.44
C VAL A 129 0.79 -14.20 -3.12
N HIS A 130 0.90 -15.02 -4.16
CA HIS A 130 1.05 -16.46 -4.00
C HIS A 130 2.50 -16.83 -3.72
N HIS A 131 2.68 -17.96 -3.04
CA HIS A 131 4.00 -18.53 -2.78
C HIS A 131 4.05 -19.93 -3.40
N ASP A 132 5.01 -20.14 -4.30
CA ASP A 132 5.30 -21.43 -4.87
C ASP A 132 6.21 -22.21 -3.91
N HIS A 133 5.85 -23.46 -3.66
CA HIS A 133 6.65 -24.35 -2.82
C HIS A 133 7.68 -25.07 -3.68
N HIS A 134 8.97 -24.87 -3.40
CA HIS A 134 10.02 -25.61 -4.09
C HIS A 134 10.13 -27.03 -3.52
N PRO A 135 9.87 -28.09 -4.32
CA PRO A 135 9.64 -29.44 -3.82
C PRO A 135 10.86 -30.10 -3.16
N THR A 136 12.08 -29.62 -3.44
CA THR A 136 13.31 -30.21 -2.91
C THR A 136 14.02 -29.38 -1.85
N THR A 137 13.67 -28.10 -1.70
CA THR A 137 14.37 -27.20 -0.75
C THR A 137 13.48 -26.72 0.40
N ASN A 138 12.17 -27.04 0.36
CA ASN A 138 11.16 -26.47 1.27
C ASN A 138 11.19 -24.93 1.35
N MET A 139 11.73 -24.29 0.31
CA MET A 139 11.74 -22.84 0.23
C MET A 139 10.44 -22.37 -0.41
N GLU A 140 9.79 -21.41 0.23
CA GLU A 140 8.70 -20.64 -0.36
C GLU A 140 9.31 -19.54 -1.22
N LYS A 141 9.01 -19.54 -2.51
CA LYS A 141 9.35 -18.45 -3.41
C LYS A 141 8.06 -17.70 -3.74
N VAL A 142 8.10 -16.37 -3.68
CA VAL A 142 6.98 -15.56 -4.17
C VAL A 142 6.75 -15.88 -5.65
N ASN A 143 5.50 -16.18 -5.99
CA ASN A 143 5.07 -16.43 -7.35
C ASN A 143 5.13 -15.12 -8.14
N GLU A 144 5.95 -15.10 -9.17
CA GLU A 144 6.26 -13.90 -9.95
C GLU A 144 5.03 -13.36 -10.70
N ASP A 145 4.16 -14.24 -11.19
CA ASP A 145 2.96 -13.85 -11.94
C ASP A 145 1.98 -13.07 -11.06
N SER A 146 1.76 -13.53 -9.81
CA SER A 146 0.90 -12.82 -8.86
C SER A 146 1.39 -11.40 -8.56
N VAL A 147 2.71 -11.22 -8.45
CA VAL A 147 3.35 -9.92 -8.25
C VAL A 147 3.26 -9.07 -9.50
N ASN A 148 3.53 -9.64 -10.68
CA ASN A 148 3.48 -8.93 -11.95
C ASN A 148 2.10 -8.35 -12.24
N ILE A 149 1.02 -9.03 -11.86
CA ILE A 149 -0.35 -8.50 -11.97
C ILE A 149 -0.52 -7.25 -11.09
N ILE A 150 -0.14 -7.34 -9.80
CA ILE A 150 -0.26 -6.23 -8.85
C ILE A 150 0.58 -5.04 -9.31
N VAL A 151 1.82 -5.28 -9.72
CA VAL A 151 2.75 -4.25 -10.21
C VAL A 151 2.23 -3.62 -11.50
N GLY A 152 1.69 -4.42 -12.43
CA GLY A 152 1.09 -3.93 -13.67
C GLY A 152 -0.07 -2.98 -13.42
N ILE A 153 -0.97 -3.32 -12.51
CA ILE A 153 -2.07 -2.45 -12.08
C ILE A 153 -1.53 -1.15 -11.48
N LEU A 154 -0.61 -1.24 -10.51
CA LEU A 154 -0.05 -0.06 -9.85
C LEU A 154 0.66 0.87 -10.85
N ALA A 155 1.40 0.32 -11.80
CA ALA A 155 2.09 1.08 -12.83
C ALA A 155 1.11 1.81 -13.75
N TYR A 156 0.11 1.08 -14.27
CA TYR A 156 -0.94 1.66 -15.12
C TYR A 156 -1.69 2.77 -14.38
N TRP A 157 -2.12 2.51 -13.15
CA TRP A 157 -2.83 3.49 -12.35
C TRP A 157 -1.98 4.71 -11.97
N ALA A 158 -0.67 4.55 -11.76
CA ALA A 158 0.20 5.69 -11.43
C ALA A 158 0.31 6.67 -12.61
N GLU A 159 0.22 6.16 -13.85
CA GLU A 159 0.24 6.95 -15.07
C GLU A 159 -1.12 7.63 -15.32
N HIS A 160 -2.22 6.90 -15.13
CA HIS A 160 -3.59 7.31 -15.47
C HIS A 160 -4.42 7.83 -14.28
N CYS A 161 -3.84 8.01 -13.09
CA CYS A 161 -4.57 8.31 -11.83
C CYS A 161 -5.48 9.54 -11.86
N VAL A 162 -5.19 10.53 -12.70
CA VAL A 162 -5.96 11.78 -12.83
C VAL A 162 -6.85 11.82 -14.08
N GLU A 163 -6.82 10.76 -14.88
CA GLU A 163 -7.64 10.63 -16.07
C GLU A 163 -9.04 10.13 -15.68
N SER A 164 -10.02 10.43 -16.54
CA SER A 164 -11.37 9.91 -16.37
C SER A 164 -11.36 8.39 -16.39
N LEU A 165 -12.29 7.77 -15.66
CA LEU A 165 -12.41 6.32 -15.65
C LEU A 165 -12.75 5.81 -17.05
N THR A 166 -12.05 4.74 -17.44
CA THR A 166 -12.26 4.00 -18.67
C THR A 166 -12.65 2.55 -18.32
N ASP A 167 -12.99 1.76 -19.33
CA ASP A 167 -13.29 0.34 -19.14
C ASP A 167 -12.08 -0.46 -18.60
N ASP A 168 -10.85 0.05 -18.83
CA ASP A 168 -9.59 -0.56 -18.38
C ASP A 168 -9.29 -0.28 -16.90
N ASP A 169 -10.05 0.61 -16.25
CA ASP A 169 -9.93 0.88 -14.81
C ASP A 169 -10.67 -0.15 -13.95
N TRP A 170 -11.51 -0.99 -14.57
CA TRP A 170 -12.27 -2.02 -13.88
C TRP A 170 -11.50 -3.34 -13.86
N PHE A 171 -11.34 -3.88 -12.65
CA PHE A 171 -10.57 -5.09 -12.35
C PHE A 171 -11.19 -6.39 -12.84
N GLU A 172 -12.45 -6.34 -13.24
CA GLU A 172 -13.19 -7.46 -13.75
C GLU A 172 -13.84 -7.01 -15.06
N LYS A 173 -13.38 -7.58 -16.19
CA LYS A 173 -14.37 -8.01 -17.16
C LYS A 173 -15.19 -9.07 -16.44
N THR A 174 -16.41 -8.75 -16.08
CA THR A 174 -17.43 -9.79 -15.95
C THR A 174 -17.46 -10.49 -17.31
N GLU A 175 -16.92 -11.71 -17.36
CA GLU A 175 -17.32 -12.62 -18.41
C GLU A 175 -18.82 -12.89 -18.18
N ASP A 176 -19.65 -12.11 -18.86
CA ASP A 176 -21.01 -12.53 -19.14
C ASP A 176 -20.92 -13.70 -20.13
N ASN A 177 -20.96 -14.93 -19.61
CA ASN A 177 -21.75 -16.09 -20.08
C ASN A 177 -21.35 -17.40 -19.40
#